data_AF-A0A7S2JFY2-F1
#
_entry.id   AF-A0A7S2JFY2-F1
#
_cell.length_a   1.000
_cell.length_b   1.000
_cell.length_c   1.000
_cell.angle_alpha   90.00
_cell.angle_beta   90.00
_cell.angle_gamma   90.00
#
_symmetry.space_group_name_H-M   'P 1'
#
loop_
_entity.id
_entity.type
_entity.pdbx_description
1 polymer ?
#
loop_
_entity_poly.entity_id
_entity_poly.type
_entity_poly.pdbx_seq_one_letter_code
_entity_poly.pdbx_strand_id
1 'polypeptide(L)'
;MGQSSACSCEGHKDNELSGFTPRVGAPHDMVMAAVPAEKSKRKGLAKEIERLKGFWRTETDVQMMGEIVDGVVIWDEAFNHPQSPLRVGPDGKIEMELMSAMHQATYHEGPPAQLRWSDGEVWIKVNK
;
A
#
# COMPACT_ATOMS: atom_id res chain seq x y z
N MET A 1 -42.05 38.36 4.44
CA MET A 1 -41.71 36.92 4.56
C MET A 1 -40.40 36.72 3.84
N GLY A 2 -39.36 36.26 4.54
CA GLY A 2 -38.01 36.08 4.02
C GLY A 2 -37.01 36.12 5.15
N GLN A 3 -36.99 35.07 5.98
CA GLN A 3 -36.10 34.95 7.13
C GLN A 3 -34.69 34.62 6.63
N SER A 4 -33.74 35.45 7.03
CA SER A 4 -32.30 35.27 6.91
C SER A 4 -31.81 34.31 8.01
N SER A 5 -31.26 33.16 7.62
CA SER A 5 -30.52 32.29 8.54
C SER A 5 -29.04 32.62 8.46
N ALA A 6 -28.57 33.43 9.43
CA ALA A 6 -27.16 33.60 9.72
C ALA A 6 -26.70 32.41 10.59
N CYS A 7 -25.71 31.65 10.11
CA CYS A 7 -25.03 30.65 10.92
C CYS A 7 -23.96 31.32 11.78
N SER A 8 -24.11 31.23 13.10
CA SER A 8 -23.09 31.55 14.08
C SER A 8 -22.07 30.41 14.16
N CYS A 9 -20.79 30.69 13.93
CA CYS A 9 -19.69 29.84 14.39
C CYS A 9 -18.85 30.64 15.40
N GLU A 10 -18.82 30.13 16.62
CA GLU A 10 -18.25 30.72 17.83
C GLU A 10 -16.99 29.95 18.25
N GLY A 11 -15.94 30.68 18.65
CA GLY A 11 -14.77 30.19 19.39
C GLY A 11 -13.66 29.53 18.56
N HIS A 12 -12.36 29.76 18.77
CA HIS A 12 -11.64 30.41 19.87
C HIS A 12 -10.19 30.69 19.38
N LYS A 13 -9.76 31.95 19.36
CA LYS A 13 -8.34 32.34 19.59
C LYS A 13 -8.17 32.33 21.12
N ASP A 14 -7.08 31.91 21.75
CA ASP A 14 -5.69 32.30 21.56
C ASP A 14 -4.80 31.23 22.23
N ASN A 15 -3.55 31.08 21.77
CA ASN A 15 -2.49 30.68 22.69
C ASN A 15 -1.18 31.35 22.25
N GLU A 16 -0.87 32.44 22.96
CA GLU A 16 0.35 33.22 22.82
C GLU A 16 1.61 32.44 23.21
N LEU A 17 2.69 32.86 22.57
CA LEU A 17 4.05 32.37 22.64
C LEU A 17 4.63 32.45 24.06
N SER A 18 5.41 31.44 24.46
CA SER A 18 6.35 31.56 25.57
C SER A 18 7.64 30.81 25.25
N GLY A 19 8.75 31.55 25.16
CA GLY A 19 10.06 31.05 25.57
C GLY A 19 11.03 30.58 24.49
N PHE A 20 11.59 31.51 23.71
CA PHE A 20 12.92 31.30 23.12
C PHE A 20 14.00 31.43 24.21
N THR A 21 14.78 30.37 24.40
CA THR A 21 16.19 30.50 24.81
C THR A 21 17.05 29.64 23.88
N PRO A 22 18.02 30.21 23.15
CA PRO A 22 18.92 29.41 22.32
C PRO A 22 20.04 28.87 23.22
N ARG A 23 20.03 27.56 23.47
CA ARG A 23 21.16 26.87 24.12
C ARG A 23 21.94 26.09 23.07
N VAL A 24 23.20 26.49 22.96
CA VAL A 24 24.27 25.98 22.10
C VAL A 24 24.46 24.47 22.24
N GLY A 25 24.52 23.77 21.11
CA GLY A 25 25.38 22.60 20.89
C GLY A 25 24.77 21.20 21.04
N ALA A 26 24.27 20.63 19.93
CA ALA A 26 24.39 19.22 19.56
C ALA A 26 23.83 18.99 18.13
N PRO A 27 24.61 18.46 17.17
CA PRO A 27 24.06 17.77 16.00
C PRO A 27 23.88 16.27 16.32
N HIS A 28 22.98 15.61 15.57
CA HIS A 28 22.48 14.22 15.69
C HIS A 28 21.19 14.12 16.51
N ASP A 29 20.14 13.41 16.10
CA ASP A 29 19.80 12.70 14.87
C ASP A 29 18.30 12.36 15.00
N MET A 30 17.66 11.95 13.91
CA MET A 30 16.22 12.00 13.69
C MET A 30 15.42 11.00 14.54
N VAL A 31 14.21 11.41 14.95
CA VAL A 31 13.26 10.58 15.71
C VAL A 31 12.72 9.46 14.82
N MET A 32 13.12 8.22 15.11
CA MET A 32 12.56 7.00 14.53
C MET A 32 11.10 6.83 14.99
N ALA A 33 10.14 7.14 14.11
CA ALA A 33 8.75 6.74 14.30
C ALA A 33 8.63 5.22 14.10
N ALA A 34 8.44 4.50 15.20
CA ALA A 34 8.17 3.07 15.18
C ALA A 34 6.82 2.82 14.51
N VAL A 35 6.85 2.20 13.33
CA VAL A 35 5.66 1.77 12.60
C VAL A 35 5.03 0.59 13.35
N PRO A 36 3.78 0.68 13.84
CA PRO A 36 3.13 -0.44 14.49
C PRO A 36 2.82 -1.53 13.46
N ALA A 37 3.59 -2.61 13.51
CA ALA A 37 3.31 -3.83 12.77
C ALA A 37 2.06 -4.50 13.34
N GLU A 38 0.89 -4.15 12.79
CA GLU A 38 -0.39 -4.81 13.12
C GLU A 38 -0.35 -6.29 12.72
N LYS A 39 -0.16 -7.14 13.72
CA LYS A 39 -0.34 -8.59 13.66
C LYS A 39 -1.82 -8.93 13.80
N SER A 40 -2.64 -8.65 12.78
CA SER A 40 -4.05 -9.05 12.78
C SER A 40 -4.28 -10.35 11.97
N LYS A 41 -4.82 -11.35 12.68
CA LYS A 41 -5.41 -12.65 12.26
C LYS A 41 -5.19 -13.09 10.80
N ARG A 42 -4.18 -13.92 10.56
CA ARG A 42 -3.74 -14.40 9.22
C ARG A 42 -4.18 -15.82 8.80
N LYS A 43 -5.18 -16.44 9.43
CA LYS A 43 -5.46 -17.88 9.16
C LYS A 43 -6.21 -18.18 7.85
N GLY A 44 -7.00 -17.24 7.31
CA GLY A 44 -7.70 -17.39 6.02
C GLY A 44 -6.96 -16.77 4.83
N LEU A 45 -6.13 -15.75 5.08
CA LEU A 45 -5.45 -14.94 4.07
C LEU A 45 -4.34 -15.72 3.35
N ALA A 46 -3.78 -16.75 3.99
CA ALA A 46 -2.73 -17.58 3.41
C ALA A 46 -3.18 -18.25 2.12
N LYS A 47 -4.43 -18.73 2.04
CA LYS A 47 -4.92 -19.48 0.88
C LYS A 47 -5.01 -18.62 -0.39
N GLU A 48 -5.45 -17.37 -0.26
CA GLU A 48 -5.52 -16.44 -1.39
C GLU A 48 -4.11 -16.13 -1.91
N ILE A 49 -3.20 -15.79 -1.00
CA ILE A 49 -1.79 -15.52 -1.28
C ILE A 49 -1.12 -16.75 -1.93
N GLU A 50 -1.43 -17.96 -1.46
CA GLU A 50 -0.89 -19.20 -2.01
C GLU A 50 -1.31 -19.43 -3.48
N ARG A 51 -2.51 -19.00 -3.86
CA ARG A 51 -2.98 -19.09 -5.26
C ARG A 51 -2.20 -18.14 -6.18
N LEU A 52 -1.69 -17.03 -5.63
CA LEU A 52 -0.90 -16.07 -6.38
C LEU A 52 0.51 -16.56 -6.68
N LYS A 53 0.99 -17.62 -6.01
CA LYS A 53 2.36 -18.12 -6.17
C LYS A 53 2.69 -18.44 -7.63
N GLY A 54 3.82 -17.94 -8.13
CA GLY A 54 4.31 -18.16 -9.49
C GLY A 54 4.79 -16.88 -10.18
N PHE A 55 5.07 -17.00 -11.48
CA PHE A 55 5.58 -15.90 -12.31
C PHE A 55 4.44 -15.08 -12.92
N TRP A 56 4.63 -13.77 -12.97
CA TRP A 56 3.64 -12.82 -13.47
C TRP A 56 4.26 -11.87 -14.48
N ARG A 57 3.49 -11.57 -15.52
CA ARG A 57 3.84 -10.59 -16.57
C ARG A 57 2.69 -9.63 -16.79
N THR A 58 2.96 -8.42 -17.26
CA THR A 58 1.90 -7.49 -17.68
C THR A 58 1.20 -7.99 -18.94
N GLU A 59 -0.11 -7.76 -19.06
CA GLU A 59 -0.90 -8.07 -20.25
C GLU A 59 -0.50 -7.18 -21.44
N THR A 60 -0.25 -5.90 -21.19
CA THR A 60 -0.06 -4.88 -22.23
C THR A 60 1.27 -5.05 -22.96
N ASP A 61 2.37 -5.15 -22.22
CA ASP A 61 3.73 -5.17 -22.78
C ASP A 61 4.39 -6.55 -22.71
N VAL A 62 3.71 -7.55 -22.14
CA VAL A 62 4.23 -8.91 -21.93
C VAL A 62 5.53 -8.93 -21.08
N GLN A 63 5.86 -7.81 -20.43
CA GLN A 63 7.04 -7.66 -19.58
C GLN A 63 6.87 -8.48 -18.29
N MET A 64 7.91 -9.22 -17.92
CA MET A 64 7.95 -9.96 -16.66
C MET A 64 7.97 -8.97 -15.51
N MET A 65 6.95 -8.99 -14.67
CA MET A 65 6.89 -8.14 -13.47
C MET A 65 7.73 -8.75 -12.35
N GLY A 66 7.64 -10.07 -12.19
CA GLY A 66 8.35 -10.78 -11.15
C GLY A 66 7.73 -12.14 -10.80
N GLU A 67 8.19 -12.68 -9.68
CA GLU A 67 7.69 -13.91 -9.08
C GLU A 67 7.04 -13.61 -7.74
N ILE A 68 5.85 -14.15 -7.50
CA ILE A 68 5.18 -14.06 -6.20
C ILE A 68 5.51 -15.33 -5.42
N VAL A 69 6.19 -15.18 -4.27
CA VAL A 69 6.57 -16.29 -3.37
C VAL A 69 6.21 -15.90 -1.94
N ASP A 70 5.49 -16.79 -1.25
CA ASP A 70 5.05 -16.61 0.16
C ASP A 70 4.41 -15.26 0.48
N GLY A 71 3.68 -14.69 -0.48
CA GLY A 71 3.02 -13.39 -0.32
C GLY A 71 3.96 -12.20 -0.42
N VAL A 72 5.09 -12.37 -1.09
CA VAL A 72 6.00 -11.29 -1.43
C VAL A 72 6.22 -11.32 -2.94
N VAL A 73 6.16 -10.16 -3.57
CA VAL A 73 6.54 -9.96 -4.97
C VAL A 73 8.04 -9.77 -5.02
N ILE A 74 8.73 -10.72 -5.64
CA ILE A 74 10.12 -10.61 -6.04
C ILE A 74 10.11 -10.01 -7.44
N TRP A 75 10.41 -8.72 -7.53
CA TRP A 75 10.43 -8.01 -8.81
C TRP A 75 11.54 -8.53 -9.72
N ASP A 76 11.28 -8.49 -11.03
CA ASP A 76 12.29 -8.79 -12.04
C ASP A 76 13.46 -7.78 -11.95
N GLU A 77 14.67 -8.22 -12.31
CA GLU A 77 15.89 -7.40 -12.26
C GLU A 77 15.76 -6.11 -13.07
N ALA A 78 14.92 -6.10 -14.12
CA ALA A 78 14.65 -4.92 -14.93
C ALA A 78 14.06 -3.74 -14.13
N PHE A 79 13.36 -4.00 -13.03
CA PHE A 79 12.71 -2.96 -12.23
C PHE A 79 13.60 -2.40 -11.12
N ASN A 80 14.68 -3.09 -10.76
CA ASN A 80 15.58 -2.73 -9.66
C ASN A 80 14.84 -2.27 -8.38
N HIS A 81 13.70 -2.93 -8.08
CA HIS A 81 12.82 -2.58 -6.96
C HIS A 81 12.95 -3.62 -5.85
N PRO A 82 13.00 -3.22 -4.56
CA PRO A 82 12.99 -4.17 -3.47
C PRO A 82 11.68 -4.98 -3.45
N GLN A 83 11.76 -6.19 -2.89
CA GLN A 83 10.62 -7.07 -2.76
C GLN A 83 9.43 -6.39 -2.05
N SER A 84 8.23 -6.55 -2.61
CA SER A 84 7.02 -5.90 -2.08
C SER A 84 6.09 -6.92 -1.42
N PRO A 85 5.77 -6.80 -0.12
CA PRO A 85 4.87 -7.71 0.54
C PRO A 85 3.43 -7.49 0.08
N LEU A 86 2.74 -8.58 -0.25
CA LEU A 86 1.32 -8.62 -0.53
C LEU A 86 0.52 -8.84 0.75
N ARG A 87 -0.63 -8.21 0.81
CA ARG A 87 -1.61 -8.37 1.88
C ARG A 87 -2.96 -8.70 1.25
N VAL A 88 -3.84 -9.31 2.02
CA VAL A 88 -5.22 -9.48 1.63
C VAL A 88 -6.02 -8.51 2.47
N GLY A 89 -6.66 -7.55 1.82
CA GLY A 89 -7.51 -6.55 2.43
C GLY A 89 -8.82 -7.17 2.97
N PRO A 90 -9.61 -6.39 3.73
CA PRO A 90 -10.86 -6.86 4.34
C PRO A 90 -11.90 -7.32 3.32
N ASP A 91 -11.86 -6.79 2.09
CA ASP A 91 -12.76 -7.14 0.99
C ASP A 91 -12.32 -8.38 0.20
N GLY A 92 -11.28 -9.09 0.64
CA GLY A 92 -10.69 -10.21 -0.09
C GLY A 92 -9.86 -9.80 -1.31
N LYS A 93 -9.63 -8.50 -1.48
CA LYS A 93 -8.72 -7.96 -2.51
C LYS A 93 -7.27 -8.10 -2.07
N ILE A 94 -6.38 -8.24 -3.03
CA ILE A 94 -4.95 -8.23 -2.79
C ILE A 94 -4.50 -6.77 -2.70
N GLU A 95 -3.65 -6.44 -1.74
CA GLU A 95 -3.12 -5.09 -1.53
C GLU A 95 -1.60 -5.15 -1.54
N MET A 96 -0.98 -4.15 -2.15
CA MET A 96 0.47 -4.01 -2.21
C MET A 96 0.85 -2.56 -2.07
N GLU A 97 1.90 -2.29 -1.30
CA GLU A 97 2.53 -0.99 -1.26
C GLU A 97 3.66 -0.95 -2.30
N LEU A 98 3.56 -0.02 -3.24
CA LEU A 98 4.55 0.22 -4.29
C LEU A 98 4.77 1.73 -4.40
N MET A 99 6.03 2.18 -4.35
CA MET A 99 6.38 3.62 -4.42
C MET A 99 5.59 4.51 -3.45
N SER A 100 5.34 4.03 -2.23
CA SER A 100 4.53 4.71 -1.20
C SER A 100 3.05 4.91 -1.56
N ALA A 101 2.56 4.21 -2.58
CA ALA A 101 1.16 4.13 -2.94
C ALA A 101 0.61 2.72 -2.65
N MET A 102 -0.62 2.67 -2.15
CA MET A 102 -1.34 1.41 -1.95
C MET A 102 -2.13 1.07 -3.21
N HIS A 103 -1.81 -0.07 -3.82
CA HIS A 103 -2.51 -0.61 -4.97
C HIS A 103 -3.33 -1.81 -4.56
N GLN A 104 -4.54 -1.92 -5.09
CA GLN A 104 -5.43 -3.05 -4.82
C GLN A 104 -5.62 -3.87 -6.10
N ALA A 105 -5.48 -5.18 -6.02
CA ALA A 105 -5.76 -6.11 -7.10
C ALA A 105 -6.93 -7.04 -6.81
N THR A 106 -7.70 -7.32 -7.86
CA THR A 106 -8.70 -8.38 -7.87
C THR A 106 -8.13 -9.61 -8.57
N TYR A 107 -8.17 -10.75 -7.89
CA TYR A 107 -7.74 -12.02 -8.46
C TYR A 107 -8.86 -12.66 -9.27
N HIS A 108 -8.57 -12.98 -10.53
CA HIS A 108 -9.46 -13.67 -11.45
C HIS A 108 -8.90 -15.06 -11.74
N GLU A 109 -9.59 -16.08 -11.23
CA GLU A 109 -9.29 -17.48 -11.54
C GLU A 109 -9.60 -17.78 -13.01
N GLY A 110 -8.65 -18.38 -13.73
CA GLY A 110 -8.79 -18.75 -15.14
C GLY A 110 -7.51 -19.38 -15.72
N PRO A 111 -7.54 -19.95 -16.94
CA PRO A 111 -6.34 -20.30 -17.68
C PRO A 111 -6.05 -19.25 -18.79
N PRO A 112 -5.11 -18.31 -18.60
CA PRO A 112 -4.26 -18.09 -17.41
C PRO A 112 -4.96 -17.25 -16.32
N ALA A 113 -4.47 -17.38 -15.08
CA ALA A 113 -4.99 -16.62 -13.95
C ALA A 113 -4.53 -15.16 -14.07
N GLN A 114 -5.36 -14.23 -13.58
CA GLN A 114 -5.12 -12.79 -13.79
C GLN A 114 -5.26 -12.01 -12.49
N LEU A 115 -4.47 -10.96 -12.35
CA LEU A 115 -4.56 -9.96 -11.29
C LEU A 115 -4.82 -8.61 -11.92
N ARG A 116 -5.98 -8.03 -11.63
CA ARG A 116 -6.34 -6.70 -12.13
C ARG A 116 -6.15 -5.66 -11.03
N TRP A 117 -5.14 -4.81 -11.18
CA TRP A 117 -4.80 -3.74 -10.25
C TRP A 117 -5.70 -2.51 -10.44
N SER A 118 -5.87 -1.75 -9.35
CA SER A 118 -6.67 -0.54 -9.28
C SER A 118 -6.12 0.60 -10.13
N ASP A 119 -4.83 0.55 -10.47
CA ASP A 119 -4.16 1.52 -11.35
C ASP A 119 -4.48 1.28 -12.84
N GLY A 120 -5.07 0.12 -13.16
CA GLY A 120 -5.38 -0.28 -14.54
C GLY A 120 -4.45 -1.36 -15.08
N GLU A 121 -3.36 -1.67 -14.39
CA GLU A 121 -2.47 -2.77 -14.76
C GLU A 121 -3.15 -4.14 -14.62
N VAL A 122 -2.87 -5.03 -15.57
CA VAL A 122 -3.34 -6.42 -15.54
C VAL A 122 -2.14 -7.33 -15.60
N TRP A 123 -1.95 -8.15 -14.57
CA TRP A 123 -0.90 -9.16 -14.55
C TRP A 123 -1.47 -10.53 -14.89
N ILE A 124 -0.78 -11.23 -15.77
CA ILE A 124 -1.13 -12.56 -16.25
C ILE A 124 -0.14 -13.55 -15.67
N LYS A 125 -0.66 -14.61 -15.05
CA LYS A 125 0.15 -15.70 -14.51
C LYS A 125 0.74 -16.51 -15.65
N VAL A 126 2.06 -16.69 -15.60
CA VAL A 126 2.79 -17.51 -16.56
C VAL A 126 2.80 -18.95 -16.04
N ASN A 127 2.03 -19.82 -16.68
CA ASN A 127 2.18 -21.27 -16.50
C ASN A 127 3.46 -21.72 -17.21
N LYS A 128 4.44 -22.23 -16.44
CA LYS A 128 5.54 -23.02 -16.99
C LYS A 128 5.08 -24.45 -17.24
#